data_AF-A0A524HMH3-F1
#
_entry.id   AF-A0A524HMH3-F1
#
_cell.length_a   1.000
_cell.length_b   1.000
_cell.length_c   1.000
_cell.angle_alpha   90.00
_cell.angle_beta   90.00
_cell.angle_gamma   90.00
#
_symmetry.space_group_name_H-M   'P 1'
#
loop_
_entity.id
_entity.type
_entity.pdbx_description
1 polymer ?
#
loop_
_entity_poly.entity_id
_entity_poly.type
_entity_poly.pdbx_seq_one_letter_code
_entity_poly.pdbx_strand_id
1 'polypeptide(L)'
;MSGNLLASETSPYLLQHKDNPVHWRPWGTEALNAAKAANKPLLVSIGYSSCHWCHVMAHESFEDEETAALINDLYVPVKIDREERPDIDAWLQNAMVVTGERGGWPLTAFLTPQGEPFWAGTYFPKADAQGRPAFKTVLSQIAQRYREKPEATQPNIDHIKQISDRAWNQDHSDKVDPILVEQVSIATAQRFDIFFGGMTGIPKFPTIPSVALLWRAYLRTGTPQFAQIVMTSLDAMSRGGIYDHIGGGFSRYAVDERWIIPHFEKMLYDNAQFVEILTLVWQASHNPIFRNRVEETVAWLFREMLVEDSCFAAGLDADSEGEEGKYYVWTEAEIDADLVGTLIPRFKQVYGVTAEGNYNGRNILHRYIPFTDLTEADE
;
A
#
# COMPACT_ATOMS: atom_id res chain seq x y z
N MET A 1 -18.27 31.58 -7.57
CA MET A 1 -18.70 30.17 -7.71
C MET A 1 -17.56 29.32 -7.19
N SER A 2 -17.79 28.48 -6.18
CA SER A 2 -16.84 27.41 -5.86
C SER A 2 -16.94 26.39 -6.98
N GLY A 3 -15.83 26.07 -7.63
CA GLY A 3 -15.74 24.99 -8.60
C GLY A 3 -14.53 24.14 -8.29
N ASN A 4 -14.37 23.04 -9.01
CA ASN A 4 -13.18 22.21 -8.94
C ASN A 4 -11.95 23.00 -9.41
N LEU A 5 -10.87 22.98 -8.63
CA LEU A 5 -9.63 23.73 -8.88
C LEU A 5 -8.47 22.84 -9.32
N LEU A 6 -8.68 21.53 -9.47
CA LEU A 6 -7.58 20.60 -9.77
C LEU A 6 -7.07 20.70 -11.22
N ALA A 7 -7.79 21.40 -12.11
CA ALA A 7 -7.37 21.59 -13.50
C ALA A 7 -6.06 22.39 -13.66
N SER A 8 -5.60 23.09 -12.61
CA SER A 8 -4.32 23.81 -12.58
C SER A 8 -3.17 23.04 -11.93
N GLU A 9 -3.41 21.83 -11.42
CA GLU A 9 -2.39 21.03 -10.76
C GLU A 9 -1.48 20.33 -11.78
N THR A 10 -0.30 19.91 -11.34
CA THR A 10 0.66 19.17 -12.16
C THR A 10 0.60 17.67 -11.96
N SER A 11 0.18 17.21 -10.76
CA SER A 11 0.02 15.80 -10.46
C SER A 11 -0.95 15.12 -11.44
N PRO A 12 -0.52 14.05 -12.13
CA PRO A 12 -1.42 13.23 -12.94
C PRO A 12 -2.61 12.70 -12.14
N TYR A 13 -2.38 12.31 -10.87
CA TYR A 13 -3.43 11.84 -9.96
C TYR A 13 -4.47 12.93 -9.68
N LEU A 14 -4.05 14.16 -9.36
CA LEU A 14 -4.99 15.26 -9.12
C LEU A 14 -5.75 15.63 -10.40
N LEU A 15 -5.07 15.62 -11.55
CA LEU A 15 -5.67 15.92 -12.84
C LEU A 15 -6.72 14.89 -13.28
N GLN A 16 -6.63 13.62 -12.85
CA GLN A 16 -7.68 12.62 -13.07
C GLN A 16 -9.01 13.03 -12.42
N HIS A 17 -8.98 13.85 -11.36
CA HIS A 17 -10.17 14.29 -10.63
C HIS A 17 -10.67 15.69 -11.01
N LYS A 18 -10.08 16.34 -12.03
CA LYS A 18 -10.41 17.74 -12.38
C LYS A 18 -11.85 17.93 -12.89
N ASP A 19 -12.44 16.88 -13.46
CA ASP A 19 -13.77 16.90 -14.05
C ASP A 19 -14.84 16.34 -13.10
N ASN A 20 -14.46 15.91 -11.89
CA ASN A 20 -15.41 15.43 -10.89
C ASN A 20 -16.37 16.56 -10.47
N PRO A 21 -17.64 16.25 -10.19
CA PRO A 21 -18.63 17.21 -9.68
C PRO A 21 -18.30 17.74 -8.27
N VAL A 22 -17.42 17.06 -7.52
CA VAL A 22 -16.88 17.58 -6.27
C VAL A 22 -16.01 18.81 -6.54
N HIS A 23 -16.21 19.89 -5.79
CA HIS A 23 -15.45 21.14 -5.90
C HIS A 23 -14.06 21.03 -5.25
N TRP A 24 -13.29 20.02 -5.67
CA TRP A 24 -11.98 19.72 -5.13
C TRP A 24 -11.04 20.91 -5.17
N ARG A 25 -10.21 21.01 -4.13
CA ARG A 25 -9.14 21.99 -4.01
C ARG A 25 -7.82 21.27 -3.72
N PRO A 26 -6.67 21.81 -4.18
CA PRO A 26 -5.38 21.36 -3.67
C PRO A 26 -5.25 21.72 -2.19
N TRP A 27 -4.37 21.01 -1.49
CA TRP A 27 -4.03 21.37 -0.11
C TRP A 27 -3.22 22.67 -0.06
N GLY A 28 -3.67 23.61 0.77
CA GLY A 28 -2.96 24.87 0.98
C GLY A 28 -3.72 25.87 1.84
N THR A 29 -3.10 27.03 2.05
CA THR A 29 -3.67 28.11 2.87
C THR A 29 -5.03 28.57 2.34
N GLU A 30 -5.25 28.53 1.03
CA GLU A 30 -6.52 28.91 0.41
C GLU A 30 -7.68 27.96 0.79
N ALA A 31 -7.42 26.65 0.87
CA ALA A 31 -8.41 25.67 1.32
C ALA A 31 -8.76 25.88 2.80
N LEU A 32 -7.77 26.14 3.65
CA LEU A 32 -7.98 26.46 5.07
C LEU A 32 -8.75 27.78 5.25
N ASN A 33 -8.42 28.81 4.49
CA ASN A 33 -9.13 30.09 4.53
C ASN A 33 -10.59 29.94 4.07
N ALA A 34 -10.83 29.13 3.04
CA ALA A 34 -12.18 28.81 2.59
C ALA A 34 -12.98 28.06 3.66
N ALA A 35 -12.37 27.09 4.34
CA ALA A 35 -12.99 26.35 5.44
C ALA A 35 -13.38 27.29 6.60
N LYS A 36 -12.48 28.21 6.98
CA LYS A 36 -12.74 29.23 8.01
C LYS A 36 -13.86 30.18 7.60
N ALA A 37 -13.82 30.69 6.37
CA ALA A 37 -14.82 31.63 5.87
C ALA A 37 -16.22 30.99 5.75
N ALA A 38 -16.27 29.71 5.34
CA ALA A 38 -17.52 28.96 5.24
C ALA A 38 -18.00 28.39 6.59
N ASN A 39 -17.14 28.40 7.62
CA ASN A 39 -17.36 27.69 8.88
C ASN A 39 -17.76 26.21 8.66
N LYS A 40 -17.05 25.55 7.74
CA LYS A 40 -17.25 24.14 7.38
C LYS A 40 -15.98 23.34 7.65
N PRO A 41 -16.09 22.09 8.13
CA PRO A 41 -14.94 21.19 8.21
C PRO A 41 -14.35 20.93 6.82
N LEU A 42 -13.07 20.55 6.77
CA LEU A 42 -12.46 20.04 5.56
C LEU A 42 -12.73 18.54 5.43
N LEU A 43 -13.00 18.09 4.21
CA LEU A 43 -12.93 16.70 3.81
C LEU A 43 -11.65 16.51 3.00
N VAL A 44 -10.66 15.83 3.55
CA VAL A 44 -9.37 15.58 2.91
C VAL A 44 -9.36 14.15 2.37
N SER A 45 -9.15 13.99 1.06
CA SER A 45 -8.99 12.68 0.41
C SER A 45 -7.58 12.56 -0.17
N ILE A 46 -6.79 11.63 0.37
CA ILE A 46 -5.43 11.33 -0.09
C ILE A 46 -5.41 10.01 -0.85
N GLY A 47 -4.75 10.02 -2.00
CA GLY A 47 -4.44 8.82 -2.78
C GLY A 47 -3.22 9.07 -3.68
N TYR A 48 -3.02 8.21 -4.66
CA TYR A 48 -1.95 8.28 -5.66
C TYR A 48 -2.40 7.51 -6.89
N SER A 49 -1.72 7.72 -8.02
CA SER A 49 -2.16 7.27 -9.35
C SER A 49 -2.29 5.76 -9.53
N SER A 50 -1.48 4.94 -8.84
CA SER A 50 -1.50 3.47 -8.91
C SER A 50 -2.38 2.80 -7.85
N CYS A 51 -3.25 3.57 -7.17
CA CYS A 51 -4.08 3.09 -6.07
C CYS A 51 -5.44 2.57 -6.55
N HIS A 52 -5.60 1.24 -6.66
CA HIS A 52 -6.87 0.61 -7.06
C HIS A 52 -8.09 1.11 -6.25
N TRP A 53 -8.04 1.01 -4.92
CA TRP A 53 -9.17 1.45 -4.08
C TRP A 53 -9.46 2.95 -4.16
N CYS A 54 -8.48 3.76 -4.56
CA CYS A 54 -8.69 5.18 -4.81
C CYS A 54 -9.51 5.39 -6.09
N HIS A 55 -9.25 4.61 -7.15
CA HIS A 55 -10.06 4.59 -8.36
C HIS A 55 -11.48 4.09 -8.09
N VAL A 56 -11.62 2.98 -7.35
CA VAL A 56 -12.93 2.44 -6.95
C VAL A 56 -13.76 3.50 -6.22
N MET A 57 -13.19 4.16 -5.21
CA MET A 57 -13.89 5.20 -4.47
C MET A 57 -14.23 6.42 -5.34
N ALA A 58 -13.37 6.76 -6.31
CA ALA A 58 -13.63 7.85 -7.24
C ALA A 58 -14.87 7.58 -8.11
N HIS A 59 -14.90 6.43 -8.76
CA HIS A 59 -16.03 5.99 -9.59
C HIS A 59 -17.31 5.80 -8.78
N GLU A 60 -17.22 5.17 -7.62
CA GLU A 60 -18.40 4.89 -6.79
C GLU A 60 -19.00 6.12 -6.13
N SER A 61 -18.16 7.10 -5.75
CA SER A 61 -18.54 8.21 -4.88
C SER A 61 -18.22 9.59 -5.43
N PHE A 62 -17.00 9.86 -5.89
CA PHE A 62 -16.60 11.24 -6.24
C PHE A 62 -17.15 11.70 -7.60
N GLU A 63 -17.56 10.78 -8.46
CA GLU A 63 -18.23 11.04 -9.74
C GLU A 63 -19.77 11.01 -9.62
N ASP A 64 -20.30 10.51 -8.50
CA ASP A 64 -21.73 10.46 -8.23
C ASP A 64 -22.26 11.85 -7.84
N GLU A 65 -23.12 12.44 -8.68
CA GLU A 65 -23.66 13.80 -8.51
C GLU A 65 -24.29 14.04 -7.14
N GLU A 66 -25.04 13.07 -6.60
CA GLU A 66 -25.69 13.22 -5.30
C GLU A 66 -24.66 13.21 -4.16
N THR A 67 -23.67 12.32 -4.22
CA THR A 67 -22.56 12.32 -3.26
C THR A 67 -21.76 13.60 -3.33
N ALA A 68 -21.46 14.08 -4.54
CA ALA A 68 -20.70 15.29 -4.76
C ALA A 68 -21.44 16.54 -4.27
N ALA A 69 -22.75 16.65 -4.53
CA ALA A 69 -23.58 17.71 -3.97
C ALA A 69 -23.52 17.72 -2.44
N LEU A 70 -23.63 16.55 -1.81
CA LEU A 70 -23.53 16.41 -0.35
C LEU A 70 -22.16 16.86 0.18
N ILE A 71 -21.07 16.47 -0.49
CA ILE A 71 -19.72 16.90 -0.14
C ILE A 71 -19.59 18.42 -0.24
N ASN A 72 -20.01 19.00 -1.36
CA ASN A 72 -19.93 20.43 -1.65
C ASN A 72 -20.74 21.27 -0.66
N ASP A 73 -21.89 20.74 -0.20
CA ASP A 73 -22.76 21.40 0.76
C ASP A 73 -22.24 21.32 2.20
N LEU A 74 -21.63 20.21 2.59
CA LEU A 74 -21.24 19.97 3.99
C LEU A 74 -19.78 20.31 4.30
N TYR A 75 -18.90 20.33 3.30
CA TYR A 75 -17.45 20.39 3.52
C TYR A 75 -16.75 21.39 2.61
N VAL A 76 -15.48 21.67 2.94
CA VAL A 76 -14.49 22.14 1.96
C VAL A 76 -13.66 20.93 1.51
N PRO A 77 -13.92 20.37 0.31
CA PRO A 77 -13.23 19.18 -0.15
C PRO A 77 -11.81 19.50 -0.64
N VAL A 78 -10.85 18.72 -0.19
CA VAL A 78 -9.43 18.82 -0.53
C VAL A 78 -8.93 17.47 -1.04
N LYS A 79 -8.25 17.48 -2.18
CA LYS A 79 -7.60 16.31 -2.78
C LYS A 79 -6.09 16.46 -2.65
N ILE A 80 -5.42 15.39 -2.25
CA ILE A 80 -3.96 15.37 -2.08
C ILE A 80 -3.39 14.15 -2.80
N ASP A 81 -2.33 14.39 -3.56
CA ASP A 81 -1.45 13.33 -4.04
C ASP A 81 -0.42 13.00 -2.97
N ARG A 82 -0.42 11.74 -2.53
CA ARG A 82 0.57 11.21 -1.59
C ARG A 82 1.99 11.33 -2.13
N GLU A 83 2.21 11.17 -3.43
CA GLU A 83 3.54 11.18 -4.02
C GLU A 83 4.16 12.59 -4.00
N GLU A 84 3.33 13.63 -4.14
CA GLU A 84 3.77 15.02 -4.01
C GLU A 84 3.84 15.48 -2.53
N ARG A 85 2.96 14.97 -1.66
CA ARG A 85 2.85 15.37 -0.24
C ARG A 85 2.91 14.20 0.75
N PRO A 86 4.02 13.43 0.77
CA PRO A 86 4.19 12.31 1.68
C PRO A 86 4.24 12.74 3.15
N ASP A 87 4.59 14.01 3.42
CA ASP A 87 4.58 14.62 4.75
C ASP A 87 3.17 14.69 5.35
N ILE A 88 2.18 15.11 4.56
CA ILE A 88 0.79 15.20 5.00
C ILE A 88 0.17 13.80 5.12
N ASP A 89 0.46 12.93 4.15
CA ASP A 89 0.02 11.54 4.16
C ASP A 89 0.46 10.83 5.44
N ALA A 90 1.75 10.89 5.79
CA ALA A 90 2.27 10.26 7.00
C ALA A 90 1.61 10.81 8.28
N TRP A 91 1.40 12.12 8.34
CA TRP A 91 0.71 12.76 9.47
C TRP A 91 -0.74 12.26 9.63
N LEU A 92 -1.51 12.19 8.54
CA LEU A 92 -2.90 11.75 8.60
C LEU A 92 -3.05 10.23 8.75
N GLN A 93 -2.12 9.43 8.23
CA GLN A 93 -2.06 7.99 8.50
C GLN A 93 -1.85 7.73 10.01
N ASN A 94 -0.95 8.48 10.65
CA ASN A 94 -0.76 8.41 12.10
C ASN A 94 -2.02 8.81 12.86
N ALA A 95 -2.71 9.88 12.42
CA ALA A 95 -3.98 10.30 13.00
C ALA A 95 -5.09 9.23 12.90
N MET A 96 -5.10 8.45 11.81
CA MET A 96 -6.10 7.40 11.60
C MET A 96 -5.92 6.19 12.54
N VAL A 97 -4.67 5.77 12.77
CA VAL A 97 -4.34 4.70 13.73
C VAL A 97 -4.82 5.05 15.14
N VAL A 98 -4.76 6.34 15.49
CA VAL A 98 -5.24 6.87 16.77
C VAL A 98 -6.74 6.74 16.94
N THR A 99 -7.52 6.95 15.87
CA THR A 99 -8.98 6.88 15.92
C THR A 99 -9.52 5.45 15.87
N GLY A 100 -8.64 4.43 15.98
CA GLY A 100 -9.00 3.02 15.99
C GLY A 100 -9.14 2.39 14.61
N GLU A 101 -8.81 3.14 13.55
CA GLU A 101 -8.86 2.67 12.17
C GLU A 101 -7.50 2.12 11.74
N ARG A 102 -7.50 1.21 10.76
CA ARG A 102 -6.25 0.70 10.16
C ARG A 102 -5.73 1.69 9.11
N GLY A 103 -4.42 1.92 9.13
CA GLY A 103 -3.67 2.61 8.06
C GLY A 103 -4.00 2.08 6.67
N GLY A 104 -4.12 2.96 5.66
CA GLY A 104 -4.40 2.55 4.29
C GLY A 104 -4.83 3.68 3.36
N TRP A 105 -5.07 3.33 2.09
CA TRP A 105 -5.57 4.25 1.05
C TRP A 105 -6.80 3.65 0.35
N PRO A 106 -7.73 4.49 -0.17
CA PRO A 106 -7.76 5.94 -0.07
C PRO A 106 -7.90 6.38 1.39
N LEU A 107 -7.21 7.44 1.78
CA LEU A 107 -7.34 8.02 3.12
C LEU A 107 -8.39 9.13 3.05
N THR A 108 -9.41 9.03 3.88
CA THR A 108 -10.49 10.03 3.99
C THR A 108 -10.48 10.62 5.40
N ALA A 109 -10.02 11.85 5.55
CA ALA A 109 -9.89 12.55 6.82
C ALA A 109 -10.82 13.75 6.92
N PHE A 110 -11.26 14.04 8.14
CA PHE A 110 -12.14 15.16 8.48
C PHE A 110 -11.42 16.06 9.46
N LEU A 111 -11.22 17.31 9.05
CA LEU A 111 -10.45 18.30 9.78
C LEU A 111 -11.32 19.51 10.15
N THR A 112 -11.03 20.16 11.27
CA THR A 112 -11.61 21.45 11.62
C THR A 112 -11.21 22.51 10.58
N PRO A 113 -11.90 23.67 10.49
CA PRO A 113 -11.48 24.80 9.66
C PRO A 113 -10.04 25.28 9.93
N GLN A 114 -9.49 24.96 11.10
CA GLN A 114 -8.12 25.27 11.50
C GLN A 114 -7.10 24.25 10.94
N GLY A 115 -7.56 23.17 10.30
CA GLY A 115 -6.73 22.09 9.78
C GLY A 115 -6.41 21.02 10.82
N GLU A 116 -7.22 20.87 11.87
CA GLU A 116 -6.97 19.88 12.92
C GLU A 116 -7.79 18.61 12.67
N PRO A 117 -7.15 17.44 12.47
CA PRO A 117 -7.85 16.20 12.22
C PRO A 117 -8.56 15.75 13.48
N PHE A 118 -9.83 15.35 13.33
CA PHE A 118 -10.61 14.80 14.43
C PHE A 118 -11.19 13.42 14.13
N TRP A 119 -11.20 13.01 12.86
CA TRP A 119 -11.58 11.66 12.45
C TRP A 119 -10.98 11.33 11.08
N ALA A 120 -10.64 10.06 10.85
CA ALA A 120 -10.19 9.56 9.57
C ALA A 120 -10.63 8.11 9.39
N GLY A 121 -10.77 7.69 8.14
CA GLY A 121 -10.97 6.31 7.74
C GLY A 121 -10.38 6.06 6.35
N THR A 122 -10.52 4.83 5.86
CA THR A 122 -9.98 4.44 4.55
C THR A 122 -11.06 4.52 3.46
N TYR A 123 -11.42 3.36 2.90
CA TYR A 123 -12.45 3.19 1.89
C TYR A 123 -13.85 3.13 2.50
N PHE A 124 -14.77 3.92 1.94
CA PHE A 124 -16.20 3.88 2.23
C PHE A 124 -16.99 3.49 0.97
N PRO A 125 -17.87 2.47 1.05
CA PRO A 125 -18.63 1.99 -0.10
C PRO A 125 -19.77 2.94 -0.48
N LYS A 126 -20.26 2.85 -1.73
CA LYS A 126 -21.45 3.59 -2.18
C LYS A 126 -22.71 3.27 -1.38
N ALA A 127 -22.87 2.01 -0.97
CA ALA A 127 -23.99 1.50 -0.18
C ALA A 127 -23.47 0.71 1.02
N ASP A 128 -24.30 0.55 2.05
CA ASP A 128 -23.94 -0.21 3.26
C ASP A 128 -23.46 -1.62 2.88
N ALA A 129 -22.23 -1.97 3.24
CA ALA A 129 -21.62 -3.23 2.86
C ALA A 129 -20.65 -3.72 3.94
N GLN A 130 -20.72 -5.02 4.27
CA GLN A 130 -19.77 -5.71 5.16
C GLN A 130 -19.56 -5.00 6.52
N GLY A 131 -20.62 -4.44 7.11
CA GLY A 131 -20.56 -3.71 8.37
C GLY A 131 -19.97 -2.30 8.28
N ARG A 132 -19.70 -1.81 7.07
CA ARG A 132 -19.31 -0.42 6.80
C ARG A 132 -20.51 0.39 6.28
N PRO A 133 -20.77 1.57 6.85
CA PRO A 133 -21.82 2.45 6.35
C PRO A 133 -21.45 3.04 4.98
N ALA A 134 -22.48 3.33 4.18
CA ALA A 134 -22.37 4.06 2.94
C ALA A 134 -21.68 5.42 3.14
N PHE A 135 -20.91 5.87 2.17
CA PHE A 135 -20.17 7.12 2.29
C PHE A 135 -21.07 8.35 2.54
N LYS A 136 -22.26 8.41 1.91
CA LYS A 136 -23.28 9.45 2.17
C LYS A 136 -23.72 9.50 3.63
N THR A 137 -23.85 8.33 4.27
CA THR A 137 -24.21 8.21 5.68
C THR A 137 -23.09 8.76 6.56
N VAL A 138 -21.84 8.41 6.27
CA VAL A 138 -20.65 8.91 7.00
C VAL A 138 -20.56 10.44 6.89
N LEU A 139 -20.65 10.98 5.68
CA LEU A 139 -20.64 12.42 5.42
C LEU A 139 -21.73 13.15 6.23
N SER A 140 -22.96 12.65 6.19
CA SER A 140 -24.07 13.30 6.89
C SER A 140 -23.90 13.26 8.42
N GLN A 141 -23.51 12.11 8.97
CA GLN A 141 -23.35 11.92 10.41
C GLN A 141 -22.20 12.75 10.98
N ILE A 142 -21.07 12.82 10.28
CA ILE A 142 -19.92 13.61 10.72
C ILE A 142 -20.25 15.10 10.69
N ALA A 143 -20.84 15.60 9.59
CA ALA A 143 -21.21 17.00 9.49
C ALA A 143 -22.25 17.39 10.54
N GLN A 144 -23.24 16.54 10.79
CA GLN A 144 -24.24 16.75 11.83
C GLN A 144 -23.58 16.81 13.22
N ARG A 145 -22.77 15.82 13.56
CA ARG A 145 -22.10 15.74 14.87
C ARG A 145 -21.17 16.94 15.10
N TYR A 146 -20.42 17.34 14.07
CA TYR A 146 -19.54 18.52 14.15
C TYR A 146 -20.34 19.80 14.37
N ARG A 147 -21.49 19.96 13.71
CA ARG A 147 -22.35 21.14 13.86
C ARG A 147 -23.05 21.20 15.22
N GLU A 148 -23.55 20.07 15.71
CA GLU A 148 -24.32 20.00 16.96
C GLU A 148 -23.43 20.02 18.20
N LYS A 149 -22.25 19.40 18.13
CA LYS A 149 -21.33 19.21 19.27
C LYS A 149 -19.86 19.34 18.82
N PRO A 150 -19.42 20.52 18.35
CA PRO A 150 -18.05 20.72 17.90
C PRO A 150 -17.03 20.40 19.01
N GLU A 151 -17.36 20.66 20.28
CA GLU A 151 -16.53 20.35 21.44
C GLU A 151 -16.25 18.85 21.60
N ALA A 152 -17.11 17.97 21.07
CA ALA A 152 -16.90 16.53 21.10
C ALA A 152 -15.76 16.05 20.19
N THR A 153 -15.23 16.92 19.32
CA THR A 153 -14.05 16.64 18.49
C THR A 153 -12.72 16.90 19.21
N GLN A 154 -12.74 17.76 20.24
CA GLN A 154 -11.52 18.19 20.93
C GLN A 154 -10.70 17.04 21.52
N PRO A 155 -11.30 16.00 22.17
CA PRO A 155 -10.53 14.88 22.69
C PRO A 155 -9.73 14.14 21.62
N ASN A 156 -10.30 13.96 20.43
CA ASN A 156 -9.61 13.30 19.31
C ASN A 156 -8.47 14.18 18.80
N ILE A 157 -8.72 15.49 18.63
CA ILE A 157 -7.71 16.45 18.20
C ILE A 157 -6.52 16.45 19.17
N ASP A 158 -6.78 16.53 20.47
CA ASP A 158 -5.74 16.57 21.50
C ASP A 158 -4.94 15.27 21.51
N HIS A 159 -5.61 14.12 21.36
CA HIS A 159 -4.94 12.82 21.31
C HIS A 159 -4.03 12.70 20.08
N ILE A 160 -4.53 13.10 18.90
CA ILE A 160 -3.74 13.10 17.66
C ILE A 160 -2.52 14.03 17.78
N LYS A 161 -2.70 15.23 18.35
CA LYS A 161 -1.61 16.17 18.63
C LYS A 161 -0.56 15.57 19.56
N GLN A 162 -0.98 15.00 20.69
CA GLN A 162 -0.05 14.39 21.65
C GLN A 162 0.80 13.29 21.02
N ILE A 163 0.23 12.46 20.15
CA ILE A 163 0.98 11.41 19.46
C ILE A 163 1.89 11.98 18.38
N SER A 164 1.41 12.97 17.62
CA SER A 164 2.23 13.65 16.62
C SER A 164 3.42 14.35 17.26
N ASP A 165 3.22 15.04 18.39
CA ASP A 165 4.28 15.68 19.17
C ASP A 165 5.28 14.66 19.70
N ARG A 166 4.80 13.50 20.18
CA ARG A 166 5.69 12.40 20.57
C ARG A 166 6.47 11.87 19.38
N ALA A 167 5.87 11.74 18.20
CA ALA A 167 6.57 11.20 17.03
C ALA A 167 7.61 12.19 16.49
N TRP A 168 7.30 13.49 16.48
CA TRP A 168 8.06 14.49 15.75
C TRP A 168 9.00 15.34 16.62
N ASN A 169 8.64 15.58 17.89
CA ASN A 169 9.43 16.40 18.82
C ASN A 169 10.30 15.55 19.76
N GLN A 170 10.52 14.27 19.43
CA GLN A 170 11.49 13.45 20.14
C GLN A 170 12.91 13.94 19.84
N ASP A 171 13.67 14.21 20.90
CA ASP A 171 15.10 14.46 20.78
C ASP A 171 15.80 13.13 20.48
N HIS A 172 16.29 13.01 19.25
CA HIS A 172 17.03 11.84 18.77
C HIS A 172 18.55 12.05 18.85
N SER A 173 19.03 13.07 19.57
CA SER A 173 20.47 13.36 19.70
C SER A 173 21.21 12.41 20.64
N ASP A 174 20.48 11.71 21.52
CA ASP A 174 21.04 10.70 22.39
C ASP A 174 21.52 9.47 21.61
N LYS A 175 22.57 8.82 22.15
CA LYS A 175 23.06 7.56 21.59
C LYS A 175 22.01 6.47 21.76
N VAL A 176 21.72 5.76 20.68
CA VAL A 176 20.84 4.59 20.72
C VAL A 176 21.48 3.49 21.58
N ASP A 177 20.80 3.10 22.67
CA ASP A 177 21.23 2.01 23.55
C ASP A 177 21.15 0.67 22.80
N PRO A 178 22.26 -0.10 22.66
CA PRO A 178 22.25 -1.43 22.06
C PRO A 178 21.21 -2.38 22.67
N ILE A 179 20.94 -2.28 23.98
CA ILE A 179 19.94 -3.09 24.67
C ILE A 179 18.54 -2.78 24.15
N LEU A 180 18.23 -1.50 23.93
CA LEU A 180 16.96 -1.08 23.36
C LEU A 180 16.78 -1.65 21.95
N VAL A 181 17.82 -1.61 21.11
CA VAL A 181 17.75 -2.18 19.75
C VAL A 181 17.46 -3.67 19.80
N GLU A 182 18.06 -4.41 20.73
CA GLU A 182 17.79 -5.83 20.93
C GLU A 182 16.35 -6.09 21.40
N GLN A 183 15.87 -5.34 22.39
CA GLN A 183 14.48 -5.44 22.87
C GLN A 183 13.47 -5.17 21.74
N VAL A 184 13.71 -4.14 20.92
CA VAL A 184 12.88 -3.83 19.76
C VAL A 184 12.96 -4.95 18.72
N SER A 185 14.13 -5.57 18.52
CA SER A 185 14.29 -6.70 17.60
C SER A 185 13.49 -7.92 18.08
N ILE A 186 13.50 -8.23 19.37
CA ILE A 186 12.70 -9.32 19.97
C ILE A 186 11.20 -9.03 19.81
N ALA A 187 10.75 -7.83 20.18
CA ALA A 187 9.35 -7.43 20.05
C ALA A 187 8.88 -7.44 18.58
N THR A 188 9.74 -7.05 17.66
CA THR A 188 9.48 -7.11 16.21
C THR A 188 9.37 -8.56 15.75
N ALA A 189 10.32 -9.42 16.12
CA ALA A 189 10.32 -10.84 15.75
C ALA A 189 9.06 -11.59 16.22
N GLN A 190 8.51 -11.25 17.39
CA GLN A 190 7.27 -11.84 17.91
C GLN A 190 6.04 -11.58 17.04
N ARG A 191 6.10 -10.59 16.14
CA ARG A 191 5.01 -10.27 15.22
C ARG A 191 5.11 -11.03 13.89
N PHE A 192 6.20 -11.75 13.64
CA PHE A 192 6.41 -12.50 12.40
C PHE A 192 5.76 -13.87 12.42
N ASP A 193 5.20 -14.23 11.28
CA ASP A 193 4.70 -15.55 10.96
C ASP A 193 5.89 -16.48 10.66
N ILE A 194 6.10 -17.47 11.52
CA ILE A 194 7.22 -18.41 11.40
C ILE A 194 7.00 -19.48 10.33
N PHE A 195 5.77 -19.63 9.82
CA PHE A 195 5.42 -20.64 8.82
C PHE A 195 5.44 -20.06 7.40
N PHE A 196 4.78 -18.92 7.20
CA PHE A 196 4.66 -18.28 5.89
C PHE A 196 5.49 -16.99 5.76
N GLY A 197 6.24 -16.60 6.79
CA GLY A 197 7.13 -15.44 6.73
C GLY A 197 6.42 -14.07 6.73
N GLY A 198 7.16 -13.00 6.98
CA GLY A 198 6.67 -11.63 7.21
C GLY A 198 5.73 -11.50 8.41
N MET A 199 5.09 -10.35 8.57
CA MET A 199 4.26 -10.09 9.76
C MET A 199 2.94 -10.86 9.74
N THR A 200 2.44 -11.21 10.93
CA THR A 200 1.14 -11.87 11.13
C THR A 200 -0.03 -10.94 10.80
N GLY A 201 -1.14 -11.55 10.34
CA GLY A 201 -2.37 -10.85 9.97
C GLY A 201 -2.51 -10.65 8.45
N ILE A 202 -3.71 -10.30 8.01
CA ILE A 202 -4.02 -9.96 6.61
C ILE A 202 -4.59 -8.53 6.50
N PRO A 203 -4.33 -7.82 5.39
CA PRO A 203 -3.36 -8.16 4.32
C PRO A 203 -1.89 -8.17 4.82
N LYS A 204 -1.00 -8.89 4.13
CA LYS A 204 0.44 -8.97 4.46
C LYS A 204 1.26 -8.01 3.61
N PHE A 205 1.97 -7.11 4.27
CA PHE A 205 2.95 -6.21 3.67
C PHE A 205 4.37 -6.73 3.89
N PRO A 206 5.30 -6.62 2.91
CA PRO A 206 6.67 -7.09 3.06
C PRO A 206 7.42 -6.52 4.27
N THR A 207 7.17 -5.26 4.63
CA THR A 207 7.80 -4.58 5.79
C THR A 207 9.33 -4.72 5.82
N ILE A 208 9.98 -4.54 4.66
CA ILE A 208 11.43 -4.76 4.49
C ILE A 208 12.31 -4.06 5.54
N PRO A 209 12.00 -2.86 6.05
CA PRO A 209 12.79 -2.26 7.13
C PRO A 209 12.80 -3.10 8.42
N SER A 210 11.69 -3.76 8.74
CA SER A 210 11.60 -4.69 9.87
C SER A 210 12.39 -5.98 9.61
N VAL A 211 12.35 -6.50 8.38
CA VAL A 211 13.18 -7.64 7.97
C VAL A 211 14.68 -7.29 8.09
N ALA A 212 15.07 -6.11 7.62
CA ALA A 212 16.44 -5.61 7.71
C ALA A 212 16.90 -5.39 9.16
N LEU A 213 16.00 -4.91 10.05
CA LEU A 213 16.27 -4.80 11.48
C LEU A 213 16.63 -6.17 12.07
N LEU A 214 15.83 -7.20 11.79
CA LEU A 214 16.07 -8.57 12.27
C LEU A 214 17.37 -9.15 11.70
N TRP A 215 17.65 -8.92 10.42
CA TRP A 215 18.91 -9.36 9.81
C TRP A 215 20.13 -8.71 10.48
N ARG A 216 20.09 -7.39 10.70
CA ARG A 216 21.15 -6.66 11.41
C ARG A 216 21.25 -7.06 12.89
N ALA A 217 20.15 -7.45 13.52
CA ALA A 217 20.16 -8.01 14.88
C ALA A 217 20.90 -9.35 14.90
N TYR A 218 20.62 -10.25 13.95
CA TYR A 218 21.38 -11.49 13.79
C TYR A 218 22.88 -11.25 13.63
N LEU A 219 23.29 -10.34 12.75
CA LEU A 219 24.71 -10.04 12.54
C LEU A 219 25.41 -9.51 13.80
N ARG A 220 24.68 -8.81 14.67
CA ARG A 220 25.23 -8.22 15.90
C ARG A 220 25.28 -9.22 17.06
N THR A 221 24.26 -10.06 17.22
CA THR A 221 24.10 -10.92 18.40
C THR A 221 24.44 -12.39 18.13
N GLY A 222 24.44 -12.81 16.87
CA GLY A 222 24.55 -14.21 16.47
C GLY A 222 23.29 -15.04 16.76
N THR A 223 22.17 -14.42 17.14
CA THR A 223 20.91 -15.14 17.50
C THR A 223 20.27 -15.76 16.26
N PRO A 224 20.28 -17.10 16.10
CA PRO A 224 19.89 -17.75 14.85
C PRO A 224 18.40 -17.59 14.51
N GLN A 225 17.54 -17.37 15.51
CA GLN A 225 16.11 -17.17 15.32
C GLN A 225 15.81 -15.95 14.44
N PHE A 226 16.60 -14.88 14.55
CA PHE A 226 16.43 -13.70 13.70
C PHE A 226 16.76 -14.02 12.24
N ALA A 227 17.84 -14.75 11.98
CA ALA A 227 18.19 -15.19 10.62
C ALA A 227 17.11 -16.10 10.05
N GLN A 228 16.59 -17.05 10.83
CA GLN A 228 15.52 -17.94 10.39
C GLN A 228 14.27 -17.18 9.96
N ILE A 229 13.83 -16.19 10.75
CA ILE A 229 12.67 -15.36 10.42
C ILE A 229 12.90 -14.60 9.11
N VAL A 230 14.08 -14.01 8.93
CA VAL A 230 14.45 -13.28 7.71
C VAL A 230 14.44 -14.22 6.50
N MET A 231 15.11 -15.36 6.59
CA MET A 231 15.20 -16.34 5.51
C MET A 231 13.81 -16.88 5.12
N THR A 232 12.98 -17.27 6.09
CA THR A 232 11.60 -17.72 5.83
C THR A 232 10.78 -16.62 5.15
N SER A 233 10.92 -15.36 5.60
CA SER A 233 10.19 -14.23 5.03
C SER A 233 10.56 -13.95 3.58
N LEU A 234 11.86 -13.86 3.29
CA LEU A 234 12.35 -13.56 1.94
C LEU A 234 12.10 -14.73 0.98
N ASP A 235 12.26 -15.98 1.42
CA ASP A 235 11.98 -17.15 0.60
C ASP A 235 10.48 -17.26 0.27
N ALA A 236 9.60 -17.07 1.25
CA ALA A 236 8.15 -17.09 1.03
C ALA A 236 7.70 -15.98 0.06
N MET A 237 8.19 -14.74 0.23
CA MET A 237 7.87 -13.66 -0.70
C MET A 237 8.45 -13.88 -2.10
N SER A 238 9.66 -14.44 -2.21
CA SER A 238 10.30 -14.74 -3.50
C SER A 238 9.64 -15.89 -4.25
N ARG A 239 8.90 -16.76 -3.55
CA ARG A 239 8.16 -17.89 -4.14
C ARG A 239 6.68 -17.60 -4.33
N GLY A 240 6.10 -16.71 -3.53
CA GLY A 240 4.69 -16.35 -3.61
C GLY A 240 4.33 -15.67 -4.92
N GLY A 241 3.02 -15.49 -5.13
CA GLY A 241 2.48 -14.69 -6.24
C GLY A 241 2.65 -13.18 -6.04
N ILE A 242 3.12 -12.74 -4.86
CA ILE A 242 3.60 -11.36 -4.67
C ILE A 242 4.80 -11.04 -5.57
N TYR A 243 5.59 -12.04 -5.97
CA TYR A 243 6.62 -11.88 -6.98
C TYR A 243 6.06 -12.22 -8.37
N ASP A 244 6.31 -11.35 -9.34
CA ASP A 244 5.95 -11.62 -10.73
C ASP A 244 6.98 -12.57 -11.37
N HIS A 245 6.61 -13.85 -11.48
CA HIS A 245 7.46 -14.92 -11.99
C HIS A 245 7.76 -14.85 -13.50
N ILE A 246 7.07 -13.97 -14.25
CA ILE A 246 7.28 -13.81 -15.70
C ILE A 246 8.05 -12.51 -15.97
N GLY A 247 7.53 -11.39 -15.46
CA GLY A 247 8.07 -10.06 -15.71
C GLY A 247 9.13 -9.62 -14.71
N GLY A 248 9.18 -10.20 -13.51
CA GLY A 248 10.02 -9.75 -12.42
C GLY A 248 9.43 -8.59 -11.62
N GLY A 249 10.05 -8.30 -10.48
CA GLY A 249 9.57 -7.30 -9.52
C GLY A 249 8.47 -7.83 -8.60
N PHE A 250 8.34 -7.15 -7.46
CA PHE A 250 7.41 -7.47 -6.39
C PHE A 250 6.23 -6.50 -6.40
N SER A 251 5.04 -7.07 -6.29
CA SER A 251 3.81 -6.38 -5.96
C SER A 251 3.85 -5.86 -4.53
N ARG A 252 3.07 -4.83 -4.24
CA ARG A 252 3.17 -4.05 -2.99
C ARG A 252 2.84 -4.85 -1.73
N TYR A 253 1.81 -5.69 -1.81
CA TYR A 253 1.36 -6.51 -0.70
C TYR A 253 0.53 -7.69 -1.20
N ALA A 254 0.25 -8.64 -0.31
CA ALA A 254 -0.64 -9.75 -0.57
C ALA A 254 -1.88 -9.68 0.32
N VAL A 255 -3.04 -10.05 -0.22
CA VAL A 255 -4.31 -10.05 0.54
C VAL A 255 -4.49 -11.30 1.38
N ASP A 256 -3.73 -12.36 1.09
CA ASP A 256 -3.73 -13.62 1.82
C ASP A 256 -2.49 -13.81 2.70
N GLU A 257 -2.54 -14.83 3.56
CA GLU A 257 -1.48 -15.13 4.52
C GLU A 257 -0.23 -15.77 3.91
N ARG A 258 -0.34 -16.32 2.69
CA ARG A 258 0.70 -17.09 2.00
C ARG A 258 1.32 -16.31 0.84
N TRP A 259 1.14 -15.01 0.73
CA TRP A 259 1.74 -14.22 -0.35
C TRP A 259 1.35 -14.68 -1.76
N ILE A 260 0.19 -15.35 -1.93
CA ILE A 260 -0.23 -15.89 -3.23
C ILE A 260 -0.98 -14.84 -4.04
N ILE A 261 -1.89 -14.10 -3.41
CA ILE A 261 -2.80 -13.17 -4.07
C ILE A 261 -2.26 -11.75 -3.85
N PRO A 262 -1.57 -11.16 -4.82
CA PRO A 262 -1.06 -9.81 -4.70
C PRO A 262 -2.17 -8.77 -4.84
N HIS A 263 -1.91 -7.59 -4.32
CA HIS A 263 -2.44 -6.37 -4.91
C HIS A 263 -1.41 -5.89 -5.93
N PHE A 264 -1.77 -5.92 -7.23
CA PHE A 264 -0.84 -6.00 -8.36
C PHE A 264 0.00 -4.73 -8.63
N GLU A 265 -0.22 -3.68 -7.86
CA GLU A 265 0.61 -2.48 -7.86
C GLU A 265 2.08 -2.81 -7.54
N LYS A 266 3.03 -2.24 -8.30
CA LYS A 266 4.47 -2.36 -8.02
C LYS A 266 5.10 -0.99 -7.79
N MET A 267 5.71 -0.79 -6.61
CA MET A 267 6.34 0.50 -6.27
C MET A 267 7.85 0.45 -6.43
N LEU A 268 8.45 1.52 -6.94
CA LEU A 268 9.90 1.66 -7.07
C LEU A 268 10.59 1.51 -5.72
N TYR A 269 10.08 2.19 -4.69
CA TYR A 269 10.70 2.19 -3.36
C TYR A 269 10.61 0.84 -2.65
N ASP A 270 9.56 0.04 -2.92
CA ASP A 270 9.43 -1.30 -2.37
C ASP A 270 10.41 -2.26 -3.05
N ASN A 271 10.48 -2.21 -4.38
CA ASN A 271 11.41 -3.02 -5.17
C ASN A 271 12.88 -2.69 -4.90
N ALA A 272 13.21 -1.41 -4.71
CA ALA A 272 14.56 -0.99 -4.31
C ALA A 272 14.96 -1.60 -2.95
N GLN A 273 14.04 -1.62 -1.98
CA GLN A 273 14.28 -2.25 -0.68
C GLN A 273 14.44 -3.78 -0.80
N PHE A 274 13.64 -4.44 -1.64
CA PHE A 274 13.81 -5.87 -1.94
C PHE A 274 15.19 -6.16 -2.53
N VAL A 275 15.63 -5.39 -3.52
CA VAL A 275 16.97 -5.54 -4.13
C VAL A 275 18.07 -5.44 -3.06
N GLU A 276 17.99 -4.44 -2.17
CA GLU A 276 18.97 -4.28 -1.09
C GLU A 276 18.97 -5.48 -0.13
N ILE A 277 17.82 -5.84 0.44
CA ILE A 277 17.78 -6.88 1.48
C ILE A 277 18.10 -8.27 0.93
N LEU A 278 17.62 -8.60 -0.28
CA LEU A 278 17.92 -9.88 -0.93
C LEU A 278 19.42 -9.99 -1.23
N THR A 279 20.05 -8.90 -1.67
CA THR A 279 21.51 -8.85 -1.88
C THR A 279 22.27 -9.06 -0.56
N LEU A 280 21.88 -8.35 0.50
CA LEU A 280 22.53 -8.45 1.81
C LEU A 280 22.44 -9.87 2.40
N VAL A 281 21.29 -10.52 2.25
CA VAL A 281 21.08 -11.88 2.77
C VAL A 281 21.75 -12.91 1.86
N TRP A 282 21.76 -12.70 0.55
CA TRP A 282 22.46 -13.56 -0.41
C TRP A 282 23.97 -13.60 -0.15
N GLN A 283 24.60 -12.48 0.22
CA GLN A 283 26.03 -12.44 0.54
C GLN A 283 26.45 -13.41 1.67
N ALA A 284 25.53 -13.71 2.60
CA ALA A 284 25.79 -14.64 3.70
C ALA A 284 25.25 -16.06 3.43
N SER A 285 24.08 -16.17 2.80
CA SER A 285 23.37 -17.44 2.61
C SER A 285 23.71 -18.15 1.30
N HIS A 286 24.18 -17.42 0.29
CA HIS A 286 24.34 -17.85 -1.10
C HIS A 286 23.09 -18.53 -1.70
N ASN A 287 21.88 -18.20 -1.20
CA ASN A 287 20.64 -18.78 -1.70
C ASN A 287 20.37 -18.30 -3.15
N PRO A 288 20.36 -19.20 -4.15
CA PRO A 288 20.23 -18.81 -5.56
C PRO A 288 18.95 -18.04 -5.86
N ILE A 289 17.84 -18.32 -5.18
CA ILE A 289 16.57 -17.62 -5.43
C ILE A 289 16.69 -16.11 -5.21
N PHE A 290 17.46 -15.68 -4.20
CA PHE A 290 17.64 -14.26 -3.88
C PHE A 290 18.45 -13.55 -4.96
N ARG A 291 19.48 -14.21 -5.49
CA ARG A 291 20.24 -13.68 -6.63
C ARG A 291 19.34 -13.52 -7.85
N ASN A 292 18.57 -14.55 -8.18
CA ASN A 292 17.71 -14.52 -9.37
C ASN A 292 16.64 -13.44 -9.24
N ARG A 293 15.96 -13.32 -8.08
CA ARG A 293 14.99 -12.24 -7.86
C ARG A 293 15.62 -10.85 -7.96
N VAL A 294 16.86 -10.66 -7.51
CA VAL A 294 17.58 -9.39 -7.68
C VAL A 294 17.83 -9.11 -9.16
N GLU A 295 18.42 -10.06 -9.89
CA GLU A 295 18.75 -9.89 -11.32
C GLU A 295 17.49 -9.62 -12.17
N GLU A 296 16.43 -10.40 -11.94
CA GLU A 296 15.13 -10.26 -12.62
C GLU A 296 14.43 -8.93 -12.25
N THR A 297 14.44 -8.52 -10.98
CA THR A 297 13.85 -7.24 -10.55
C THR A 297 14.60 -6.05 -11.14
N VAL A 298 15.94 -6.11 -11.22
CA VAL A 298 16.73 -5.07 -11.88
C VAL A 298 16.40 -5.03 -13.37
N ALA A 299 16.30 -6.19 -14.04
CA ALA A 299 15.90 -6.24 -15.45
C ALA A 299 14.50 -5.65 -15.67
N TRP A 300 13.55 -5.94 -14.78
CA TRP A 300 12.21 -5.34 -14.79
C TRP A 300 12.25 -3.81 -14.64
N LEU A 301 13.04 -3.28 -13.68
CA LEU A 301 13.18 -1.84 -13.49
C LEU A 301 13.63 -1.13 -14.78
N PHE A 302 14.64 -1.67 -15.47
CA PHE A 302 15.12 -1.10 -16.73
C PHE A 302 14.13 -1.26 -17.89
N ARG A 303 13.34 -2.33 -17.90
CA ARG A 303 12.41 -2.62 -18.99
C ARG A 303 11.09 -1.85 -18.89
N GLU A 304 10.52 -1.77 -17.68
CA GLU A 304 9.15 -1.26 -17.47
C GLU A 304 9.12 0.08 -16.74
N MET A 305 10.10 0.35 -15.87
CA MET A 305 10.06 1.53 -14.98
C MET A 305 10.92 2.68 -15.46
N LEU A 306 11.85 2.47 -16.40
CA LEU A 306 12.70 3.53 -16.94
C LEU A 306 11.92 4.39 -17.94
N VAL A 307 11.80 5.68 -17.64
CA VAL A 307 11.11 6.68 -18.45
C VAL A 307 12.13 7.57 -19.13
N GLU A 308 11.94 7.78 -20.44
CA GLU A 308 12.80 8.63 -21.29
C GLU A 308 14.31 8.33 -21.13
N ASP A 309 14.66 7.05 -20.88
CA ASP A 309 16.02 6.57 -20.64
C ASP A 309 16.82 7.32 -19.54
N SER A 310 16.14 8.01 -18.61
CA SER A 310 16.81 8.94 -17.69
C SER A 310 16.35 8.89 -16.23
N CYS A 311 15.10 8.54 -15.97
CA CYS A 311 14.56 8.44 -14.61
C CYS A 311 13.65 7.23 -14.45
N PHE A 312 13.42 6.80 -13.21
CA PHE A 312 12.48 5.72 -12.92
C PHE A 312 11.11 6.31 -12.53
N ALA A 313 10.04 5.71 -13.03
CA ALA A 313 8.68 5.95 -12.53
C ALA A 313 8.58 5.57 -11.04
N ALA A 314 7.69 6.24 -10.30
CA ALA A 314 7.51 6.00 -8.86
C ALA A 314 6.76 4.68 -8.57
N GLY A 315 5.89 4.26 -9.48
CA GLY A 315 5.11 3.03 -9.39
C GLY A 315 4.52 2.60 -10.73
N LEU A 316 3.99 1.38 -10.75
CA LEU A 316 3.24 0.78 -11.84
C LEU A 316 1.83 0.46 -11.32
N ASP A 317 0.82 0.87 -12.08
CA ASP A 317 -0.59 0.71 -11.73
C ASP A 317 -0.99 -0.77 -11.57
N ALA A 318 -1.87 -1.05 -10.62
CA ALA A 318 -2.48 -2.36 -10.44
C ALA A 318 -3.50 -2.68 -11.54
N ASP A 319 -4.13 -1.64 -12.10
CA ASP A 319 -5.16 -1.77 -13.12
C ASP A 319 -4.53 -1.78 -14.53
N SER A 320 -4.93 -2.76 -15.35
CA SER A 320 -4.58 -2.83 -16.77
C SER A 320 -5.87 -2.90 -17.58
N GLU A 321 -6.11 -1.88 -18.40
CA GLU A 321 -7.36 -1.71 -19.15
C GLU A 321 -8.62 -1.67 -18.26
N GLY A 322 -8.50 -1.11 -17.05
CA GLY A 322 -9.59 -0.99 -16.08
C GLY A 322 -9.88 -2.26 -15.27
N GLU A 323 -9.05 -3.29 -15.40
CA GLU A 323 -9.15 -4.53 -14.64
C GLU A 323 -7.87 -4.75 -13.80
N GLU A 324 -8.03 -4.91 -12.48
CA GLU A 324 -6.92 -5.18 -11.57
C GLU A 324 -6.24 -6.51 -11.94
N GLY A 325 -4.92 -6.49 -12.12
CA GLY A 325 -4.11 -7.70 -12.28
C GLY A 325 -4.22 -8.41 -13.63
N LYS A 326 -4.93 -7.85 -14.62
CA LYS A 326 -5.24 -8.50 -15.91
C LYS A 326 -4.02 -9.13 -16.61
N TYR A 327 -2.86 -8.48 -16.58
CA TYR A 327 -1.64 -8.97 -17.23
C TYR A 327 -0.82 -9.96 -16.38
N TYR A 328 -1.31 -10.31 -15.18
CA TYR A 328 -0.61 -11.13 -14.20
C TYR A 328 -1.39 -12.40 -13.81
N VAL A 329 -2.45 -12.73 -14.56
CA VAL A 329 -3.32 -13.89 -14.29
C VAL A 329 -3.71 -14.64 -15.56
N TRP A 330 -3.61 -15.97 -15.52
CA TRP A 330 -3.79 -16.81 -16.72
C TRP A 330 -4.71 -18.00 -16.47
N THR A 331 -5.56 -18.31 -17.44
CA THR A 331 -6.24 -19.60 -17.50
C THR A 331 -5.25 -20.70 -17.89
N GLU A 332 -5.50 -21.96 -17.50
CA GLU A 332 -4.67 -23.08 -17.94
C GLU A 332 -4.62 -23.17 -19.48
N ALA A 333 -5.73 -22.90 -20.15
CA ALA A 333 -5.82 -22.95 -21.60
C ALA A 333 -4.94 -21.88 -22.30
N GLU A 334 -4.85 -20.66 -21.74
CA GLU A 334 -3.92 -19.63 -22.23
C GLU A 334 -2.46 -20.12 -22.09
N ILE A 335 -2.11 -20.72 -20.95
CA ILE A 335 -0.76 -21.27 -20.72
C ILE A 335 -0.45 -22.41 -21.71
N ASP A 336 -1.38 -23.35 -21.91
CA ASP A 336 -1.21 -24.49 -22.81
C ASP A 336 -1.11 -24.06 -24.28
N ALA A 337 -1.73 -22.94 -24.65
CA ALA A 337 -1.70 -22.40 -26.01
C ALA A 337 -0.41 -21.64 -26.33
N ASP A 338 0.09 -20.84 -25.36
CA ASP A 338 1.24 -19.94 -25.57
C ASP A 338 2.58 -20.62 -25.30
N LEU A 339 2.63 -21.61 -24.41
CA LEU A 339 3.84 -22.39 -24.18
C LEU A 339 3.99 -23.47 -25.25
N VAL A 340 5.15 -23.51 -25.92
CA VAL A 340 5.47 -24.54 -26.91
C VAL A 340 6.43 -25.58 -26.32
N GLY A 341 6.07 -26.86 -26.40
CA GLY A 341 6.99 -27.98 -26.18
C GLY A 341 6.63 -28.89 -25.01
N THR A 342 7.58 -29.75 -24.62
CA THR A 342 7.36 -30.82 -23.63
C THR A 342 7.43 -30.34 -22.18
N LEU A 343 7.74 -29.06 -21.94
CA LEU A 343 7.91 -28.49 -20.60
C LEU A 343 6.60 -28.02 -19.97
N ILE A 344 5.49 -27.98 -20.72
CA ILE A 344 4.19 -27.50 -20.21
C ILE A 344 3.76 -28.24 -18.92
N PRO A 345 3.80 -29.58 -18.83
CA PRO A 345 3.43 -30.26 -17.58
C PRO A 345 4.35 -29.90 -16.40
N ARG A 346 5.64 -29.70 -16.67
CA ARG A 346 6.63 -29.30 -15.67
C ARG A 346 6.39 -27.86 -15.21
N PHE A 347 6.15 -26.93 -16.13
CA PHE A 347 5.80 -25.55 -15.81
C PHE A 347 4.56 -25.48 -14.92
N LYS A 348 3.48 -26.17 -15.33
CA LYS A 348 2.24 -26.18 -14.55
C LYS A 348 2.44 -26.73 -13.13
N GLN A 349 3.24 -27.79 -13.00
CA GLN A 349 3.63 -28.30 -11.69
C GLN A 349 4.41 -27.24 -10.88
N VAL A 350 5.51 -26.71 -11.42
CA VAL A 350 6.41 -25.78 -10.72
C VAL A 350 5.70 -24.50 -10.28
N TYR A 351 4.80 -23.97 -11.10
CA TYR A 351 4.12 -22.70 -10.87
C TYR A 351 2.70 -22.81 -10.30
N GLY A 352 2.28 -24.02 -9.93
CA GLY A 352 0.99 -24.24 -9.27
C GLY A 352 -0.24 -24.00 -10.15
N VAL A 353 -0.11 -24.22 -11.46
CA VAL A 353 -1.20 -24.00 -12.43
C VAL A 353 -2.22 -25.14 -12.34
N THR A 354 -3.49 -24.79 -12.20
CA THR A 354 -4.63 -25.70 -12.21
C THR A 354 -5.69 -25.25 -13.21
N ALA A 355 -6.58 -26.18 -13.58
CA ALA A 355 -7.72 -25.89 -14.45
C ALA A 355 -8.70 -24.89 -13.80
N GLU A 356 -8.90 -24.99 -12.48
CA GLU A 356 -9.81 -24.13 -11.72
C GLU A 356 -9.22 -22.75 -11.41
N GLY A 357 -7.89 -22.60 -11.46
CA GLY A 357 -7.20 -21.40 -11.00
C GLY A 357 -7.15 -21.26 -9.47
N ASN A 358 -6.42 -20.24 -9.01
CA ASN A 358 -6.31 -19.84 -7.60
C ASN A 358 -6.81 -18.41 -7.34
N TYR A 359 -7.31 -17.72 -8.38
CA TYR A 359 -7.87 -16.37 -8.32
C TYR A 359 -8.91 -16.16 -9.42
N ASN A 360 -10.19 -16.06 -9.06
CA ASN A 360 -11.30 -15.76 -9.99
C ASN A 360 -11.34 -16.63 -11.27
N GLY A 361 -11.04 -17.93 -11.15
CA GLY A 361 -10.99 -18.86 -12.30
C GLY A 361 -9.71 -18.78 -13.13
N ARG A 362 -8.72 -18.00 -12.69
CA ARG A 362 -7.39 -17.84 -13.28
C ARG A 362 -6.29 -18.21 -12.28
N ASN A 363 -5.09 -18.40 -12.79
CA ASN A 363 -3.90 -18.75 -12.02
C ASN A 363 -3.01 -17.52 -11.87
N ILE A 364 -2.68 -17.22 -10.61
CA ILE A 364 -1.50 -16.46 -10.23
C ILE A 364 -0.36 -17.47 -10.05
N LEU A 365 0.75 -17.27 -10.76
CA LEU A 365 1.88 -18.19 -10.72
C LEU A 365 2.62 -18.07 -9.38
N HIS A 366 2.99 -19.20 -8.78
CA HIS A 366 3.78 -19.24 -7.55
C HIS A 366 4.58 -20.54 -7.42
N ARG A 367 5.73 -20.51 -6.73
CA ARG A 367 6.69 -21.63 -6.63
C ARG A 367 6.69 -22.30 -5.25
N TYR A 368 5.52 -22.66 -4.72
CA TYR A 368 5.39 -23.31 -3.40
C TYR A 368 5.79 -24.79 -3.35
N ILE A 369 6.32 -25.33 -4.45
CA ILE A 369 7.01 -26.63 -4.43
C ILE A 369 8.42 -26.44 -3.83
N PRO A 370 8.86 -27.32 -2.92
CA PRO A 370 10.20 -27.25 -2.33
C PRO A 370 11.32 -27.17 -3.37
N PHE A 371 12.30 -26.27 -3.18
CA PHE A 371 13.45 -26.09 -4.09
C PHE A 371 14.30 -27.34 -4.28
N THR A 372 14.24 -28.28 -3.33
CA THR A 372 14.96 -29.56 -3.42
C THR A 372 14.50 -30.44 -4.58
N ASP A 373 13.32 -30.14 -5.16
CA ASP A 373 12.77 -30.84 -6.31
C ASP A 373 12.96 -30.07 -7.63
N LEU A 374 13.64 -28.92 -7.58
CA LEU A 374 13.94 -28.06 -8.72
C LEU A 374 15.41 -28.25 -9.13
N THR A 375 15.62 -28.42 -10.42
CA THR A 375 16.94 -28.49 -11.06
C THR A 375 17.31 -27.12 -11.64
N GLU A 376 18.57 -26.88 -12.00
CA GLU A 376 18.96 -25.66 -12.75
C GLU A 376 18.15 -25.49 -14.05
N ALA A 377 17.61 -26.57 -14.62
CA ALA A 377 16.75 -26.49 -15.80
C ALA A 377 15.32 -26.01 -15.51
N ASP A 378 14.96 -25.86 -14.23
CA ASP A 378 13.67 -25.31 -13.78
C ASP A 378 13.77 -23.82 -13.37
N GLU A 379 14.97 -23.23 -13.43
CA GLU A 379 15.21 -21.78 -13.41
C GLU A 379 15.30 -21.25 -14.84
#